data_AF-A0A0R2APJ4-F1
#
_entry.id   AF-A0A0R2APJ4-F1
#
_cell.length_a   1.000
_cell.length_b   1.000
_cell.length_c   1.000
_cell.angle_alpha   90.00
_cell.angle_beta   90.00
_cell.angle_gamma   90.00
#
_symmetry.space_group_name_H-M   'P 1'
#
loop_
_entity.id
_entity.type
_entity.pdbx_description
1 polymer ?
#
loop_
_entity_poly.entity_id
_entity_poly.type
_entity_poly.pdbx_seq_one_letter_code
_entity_poly.pdbx_strand_id
1 'polypeptide(L)'
;MHKTKKAFTLIEMTIVLFIISLLILIIVPNLSAQKNKANKIHSNAMTLVIQNQIDSYLDDDKDKKVDFEMLQKDGYLTEKQINNAKKMGLTIKDNKVLNDKS
;
A
#
# COMPACT_ATOMS: atom_id res chain seq x y z
N MET A 1 -8.87 -4.11 -62.39
CA MET A 1 -8.05 -3.48 -61.32
C MET A 1 -8.94 -3.24 -60.11
N HIS A 2 -8.90 -4.13 -59.11
CA HIS A 2 -9.75 -4.02 -57.92
C HIS A 2 -9.21 -2.91 -57.01
N LYS A 3 -10.03 -1.87 -56.76
CA LYS A 3 -9.71 -0.79 -55.82
C LYS A 3 -9.75 -1.33 -54.40
N THR A 4 -8.63 -1.19 -53.70
CA THR A 4 -8.48 -1.42 -52.27
C THR A 4 -9.36 -0.43 -51.50
N LYS A 5 -10.23 -0.92 -50.61
CA LYS A 5 -11.04 -0.07 -49.73
C LYS A 5 -10.12 0.57 -48.67
N LYS A 6 -10.22 1.89 -48.49
CA LYS A 6 -9.53 2.60 -47.40
C LYS A 6 -10.22 2.29 -46.07
N ALA A 7 -9.80 1.22 -45.40
CA ALA A 7 -10.18 0.90 -44.03
C ALA A 7 -9.28 1.69 -43.07
N PHE A 8 -9.61 2.97 -42.90
CA PHE A 8 -9.07 3.86 -41.87
C PHE A 8 -9.99 5.09 -41.76
N THR A 9 -11.27 4.82 -41.54
CA THR A 9 -12.26 5.90 -41.42
C THR A 9 -12.33 6.41 -39.99
N LEU A 10 -12.78 7.64 -39.79
CA LEU A 10 -13.01 8.19 -38.44
C LEU A 10 -14.00 7.33 -37.63
N ILE A 11 -15.02 6.75 -38.30
CA ILE A 11 -16.00 5.85 -37.67
C ILE A 11 -15.33 4.60 -37.11
N GLU A 12 -14.32 4.08 -37.79
CA GLU A 12 -13.54 2.92 -37.33
C GLU A 12 -12.77 3.26 -36.06
N MET A 13 -12.11 4.41 -36.04
CA MET A 13 -11.38 4.88 -34.86
C MET A 13 -12.30 5.17 -33.68
N THR A 14 -13.51 5.70 -33.90
CA THR A 14 -14.46 5.94 -32.80
C THR A 14 -15.00 4.66 -32.19
N ILE A 15 -15.31 3.64 -32.99
CA ILE A 15 -15.75 2.33 -32.49
C ILE A 15 -14.62 1.66 -31.68
N VAL A 16 -13.37 1.76 -32.14
CA VAL A 16 -12.20 1.24 -31.41
C VAL A 16 -12.04 1.95 -30.06
N LEU A 17 -12.08 3.28 -30.02
CA LEU A 17 -11.99 4.03 -28.78
C LEU A 17 -13.16 3.74 -27.82
N PHE A 18 -14.36 3.49 -28.37
CA PHE A 18 -15.52 3.07 -27.60
C PHE A 18 -15.30 1.69 -26.94
N ILE A 19 -14.74 0.72 -27.66
CA ILE A 19 -14.43 -0.60 -27.09
C ILE A 19 -13.32 -0.47 -26.03
N ILE A 20 -12.27 0.31 -26.29
CA ILE A 20 -11.18 0.55 -25.33
C ILE A 20 -11.71 1.17 -24.04
N SER A 21 -12.64 2.13 -24.13
CA SER A 21 -13.22 2.77 -22.94
C SER A 21 -14.03 1.79 -22.08
N LEU A 22 -14.76 0.86 -22.71
CA LEU A 22 -15.46 -0.22 -22.00
C LEU A 22 -14.46 -1.16 -21.29
N LEU A 23 -13.35 -1.51 -21.94
CA LEU A 23 -12.30 -2.32 -21.31
C LEU A 23 -11.66 -1.60 -20.11
N ILE A 24 -11.34 -0.31 -20.25
CA ILE A 24 -10.79 0.49 -19.15
C ILE A 24 -11.77 0.55 -17.98
N LEU A 25 -13.07 0.69 -18.23
CA LEU A 25 -14.11 0.72 -17.19
C LEU A 25 -14.13 -0.58 -16.36
N ILE A 26 -13.82 -1.73 -16.96
CA ILE A 26 -13.72 -3.02 -16.26
C ILE A 26 -12.37 -3.16 -15.54
N ILE A 27 -11.28 -2.72 -16.17
CA ILE A 27 -9.91 -2.88 -15.64
C ILE A 27 -9.66 -1.97 -14.43
N VAL A 28 -10.09 -0.71 -14.49
CA VAL A 28 -9.85 0.29 -13.43
C VAL A 28 -10.35 -0.14 -12.04
N PRO A 29 -11.61 -0.60 -11.86
CA PRO A 29 -12.09 -1.02 -10.55
C PRO A 29 -11.35 -2.26 -10.04
N ASN A 30 -11.03 -3.22 -10.93
CA ASN A 30 -10.27 -4.41 -10.56
C ASN A 30 -8.84 -4.06 -10.12
N LEU A 31 -8.16 -3.17 -10.85
CA LEU A 31 -6.82 -2.68 -10.50
C LEU A 31 -6.83 -1.90 -9.18
N SER A 32 -7.81 -1.03 -8.98
CA SER A 32 -7.99 -0.27 -7.74
C SER A 32 -8.19 -1.21 -6.53
N ALA A 33 -9.05 -2.22 -6.67
CA ALA A 33 -9.27 -3.22 -5.63
C ALA A 33 -8.00 -4.03 -5.29
N GLN A 34 -7.22 -4.43 -6.30
CA GLN A 34 -5.95 -5.13 -6.10
C GLN A 34 -4.90 -4.24 -5.41
N LYS A 35 -4.78 -2.98 -5.81
CA LYS A 35 -3.91 -1.99 -5.15
C LYS A 35 -4.30 -1.83 -3.68
N ASN A 36 -5.59 -1.70 -3.38
CA ASN A 36 -6.10 -1.58 -2.02
C ASN A 36 -5.80 -2.84 -1.18
N LYS A 37 -5.97 -4.03 -1.76
CA LYS A 37 -5.62 -5.30 -1.09
C LYS A 37 -4.11 -5.38 -0.81
N ALA A 38 -3.27 -5.03 -1.77
CA ALA A 38 -1.83 -4.99 -1.59
C ALA A 38 -1.42 -4.01 -0.48
N ASN A 39 -2.02 -2.81 -0.45
CA ASN A 39 -1.77 -1.83 0.62
C ASN A 39 -2.17 -2.35 2.00
N LYS A 40 -3.30 -3.06 2.13
CA LYS A 40 -3.72 -3.68 3.40
C LYS A 40 -2.74 -4.76 3.85
N ILE A 41 -2.33 -5.65 2.95
CA ILE A 41 -1.33 -6.70 3.25
C ILE A 41 -0.02 -6.06 3.68
N HIS A 42 0.44 -5.04 2.97
CA HIS A 42 1.66 -4.32 3.28
C HIS A 42 1.59 -3.64 4.65
N SER A 43 0.49 -2.96 4.96
CA SER A 43 0.26 -2.35 6.28
C SER A 43 0.29 -3.40 7.40
N ASN A 44 -0.39 -4.53 7.22
CA ASN A 44 -0.41 -5.60 8.21
C ASN A 44 0.97 -6.22 8.44
N ALA A 45 1.73 -6.44 7.37
CA ALA A 45 3.11 -6.92 7.48
C ALA A 45 4.00 -5.93 8.22
N MET A 46 3.85 -4.62 7.94
CA MET A 46 4.58 -3.57 8.64
C MET A 46 4.22 -3.53 10.13
N THR A 47 2.94 -3.65 10.48
CA THR A 47 2.47 -3.78 11.86
C THR A 47 3.15 -4.94 12.58
N LEU A 48 3.22 -6.12 11.94
CA LEU A 48 3.86 -7.30 12.51
C LEU A 48 5.38 -7.09 12.71
N VAL A 49 6.06 -6.49 11.73
CA VAL A 49 7.50 -6.20 11.84
C VAL A 49 7.77 -5.25 13.01
N ILE A 50 7.00 -4.16 13.12
CA ILE A 50 7.15 -3.21 14.24
C ILE A 50 6.83 -3.89 15.57
N GLN A 51 5.78 -4.71 15.64
CA GLN A 51 5.45 -5.44 16.87
C GLN A 51 6.60 -6.36 17.29
N ASN A 52 7.20 -7.11 16.36
CA ASN A 52 8.35 -7.95 16.67
C ASN A 52 9.55 -7.14 17.16
N GLN A 53 9.75 -5.91 16.66
CA GLN A 53 10.80 -5.02 17.17
C GLN A 53 10.50 -4.53 18.59
N ILE A 54 9.23 -4.24 18.90
CA ILE A 54 8.80 -3.92 20.26
C ILE A 54 9.03 -5.11 21.20
N ASP A 55 8.63 -6.30 20.79
CA ASP A 55 8.76 -7.52 21.59
C ASP A 55 10.25 -7.83 21.86
N SER A 56 11.11 -7.75 20.83
CA SER A 56 12.56 -7.91 20.98
C SER A 56 13.17 -6.84 21.91
N TYR A 57 12.69 -5.60 21.84
CA TYR A 57 13.14 -4.53 22.72
C TYR A 57 12.76 -4.80 24.19
N LEU A 58 11.56 -5.33 24.43
CA LEU A 58 11.07 -5.65 25.78
C LEU A 58 11.76 -6.87 26.40
N ASP A 59 12.20 -7.83 25.57
CA ASP A 59 13.03 -8.94 26.01
C ASP A 59 14.40 -8.47 26.51
N ASP A 60 14.96 -7.42 25.89
CA ASP A 60 16.25 -6.84 26.24
C ASP A 60 16.17 -5.83 27.41
N ASP A 61 15.12 -5.01 27.47
CA ASP A 61 14.94 -3.92 28.45
C ASP A 61 13.63 -4.16 29.26
N LYS A 62 13.78 -4.65 30.49
CA LYS A 62 12.64 -5.06 31.33
C LYS A 62 11.68 -3.90 31.64
N ASP A 63 10.43 -4.05 31.20
CA ASP A 63 9.21 -3.36 31.66
C ASP A 63 9.11 -1.84 31.42
N LYS A 64 9.62 -1.34 30.29
CA LYS A 64 9.36 0.06 29.88
C LYS A 64 8.25 0.16 28.82
N LYS A 65 7.55 1.29 28.83
CA LYS A 65 6.63 1.65 27.73
C LYS A 65 7.46 2.02 26.52
N VAL A 66 7.26 1.31 25.42
CA VAL A 66 7.98 1.49 24.15
C VAL A 66 7.25 2.52 23.30
N ASP A 67 8.00 3.44 22.72
CA ASP A 67 7.52 4.38 21.71
C ASP A 67 8.50 4.43 20.52
N PHE A 68 8.06 4.99 19.40
CA PHE A 68 8.85 5.08 18.17
C PHE A 68 10.18 5.80 18.38
N GLU A 69 10.24 6.80 19.27
CA GLU A 69 11.49 7.53 19.56
C GLU A 69 12.54 6.63 20.23
N MET A 70 12.11 5.72 21.12
CA MET A 70 13.01 4.75 21.77
C MET A 70 13.51 3.72 20.76
N LEU A 71 12.59 3.16 19.96
CA LEU A 71 12.96 2.21 18.90
C LEU A 71 13.89 2.84 17.85
N GLN A 72 13.79 4.14 17.60
CA GLN A 72 14.70 4.85 16.72
C GLN A 72 16.09 5.01 17.36
N LYS A 73 16.11 5.50 18.61
CA LYS A 73 17.34 5.80 19.33
C LYS A 73 18.20 4.54 19.53
N ASP A 74 17.54 3.43 19.82
CA ASP A 74 18.21 2.16 20.11
C ASP A 74 18.39 1.28 18.85
N GLY A 75 18.06 1.82 17.67
CA GLY A 75 18.40 1.22 16.38
C GLY A 75 17.46 0.12 15.88
N TYR A 76 16.37 -0.16 16.60
CA TYR A 76 15.35 -1.14 16.21
C TYR A 76 14.53 -0.72 14.99
N LEU A 77 14.35 0.59 14.78
CA LEU A 77 13.67 1.15 13.61
C LEU A 77 14.45 2.30 13.00
N THR A 78 14.48 2.34 11.66
CA THR A 78 14.99 3.48 10.90
C THR A 78 13.98 4.62 10.84
N GLU A 79 14.46 5.84 10.63
CA GLU A 79 13.59 7.01 10.41
C GLU A 79 12.62 6.81 9.24
N LYS A 80 13.06 6.13 8.18
CA LYS A 80 12.21 5.78 7.03
C LYS A 80 11.06 4.86 7.43
N GLN A 81 11.31 3.86 8.27
CA GLN A 81 10.28 2.94 8.76
C GLN A 81 9.26 3.68 9.63
N ILE A 82 9.72 4.58 10.51
CA ILE A 82 8.84 5.40 11.37
C ILE A 82 7.98 6.35 10.51
N ASN A 83 8.58 7.03 9.54
CA ASN A 83 7.87 7.91 8.63
C ASN A 83 6.81 7.15 7.81
N ASN A 84 7.13 5.93 7.36
CA ASN A 84 6.17 5.08 6.65
C ASN A 84 5.05 4.60 7.58
N ALA A 85 5.36 4.17 8.81
CA ALA A 85 4.38 3.77 9.81
C ALA A 85 3.40 4.92 10.13
N LYS A 86 3.92 6.13 10.36
CA LYS A 86 3.11 7.34 10.60
C LYS A 86 2.22 7.68 9.40
N LYS A 87 2.72 7.59 8.16
CA LYS A 87 1.91 7.77 6.93
C LYS A 87 0.78 6.74 6.83
N MET A 88 1.03 5.52 7.27
CA MET A 88 0.04 4.46 7.35
C MET A 88 -0.97 4.65 8.49
N GLY A 89 -0.71 5.57 9.43
CA GLY A 89 -1.57 5.79 10.60
C GLY A 89 -1.32 4.79 11.74
N LEU A 90 -0.14 4.18 11.78
CA LEU A 90 0.26 3.28 12.85
C LEU A 90 0.75 4.07 14.06
N THR A 91 0.25 3.71 15.24
CA THR A 91 0.64 4.28 16.53
C THR A 91 1.01 3.15 17.51
N ILE A 92 1.84 3.43 18.52
CA ILE A 92 2.16 2.48 19.58
C ILE A 92 1.42 2.90 20.85
N LYS A 93 0.62 2.02 21.43
CA LYS A 93 0.00 2.21 22.75
C LYS A 93 0.09 0.92 23.55
N ASP A 94 0.51 1.04 24.81
CA ASP A 94 0.66 -0.10 25.73
C ASP A 94 1.45 -1.26 25.10
N ASN A 95 2.58 -0.93 24.48
CA ASN A 95 3.49 -1.86 23.79
C ASN A 95 2.85 -2.66 22.63
N LYS A 96 1.74 -2.17 22.09
CA LYS A 96 1.09 -2.73 20.91
C LYS A 96 0.98 -1.72 19.79
N VAL A 97 1.19 -2.18 18.57
CA VAL A 97 0.96 -1.38 17.37
C VAL A 97 -0.53 -1.35 17.06
N LEU A 98 -1.11 -0.15 17.04
CA LEU A 98 -2.49 0.12 16.65
C LEU A 98 -2.51 0.80 15.28
N ASN A 99 -3.57 0.53 14.51
CA ASN A 99 -3.83 1.22 13.26
C ASN A 99 -5.04 2.12 13.44
N ASP A 100 -4.81 3.43 13.54
CA ASP A 100 -5.88 4.43 13.74
C ASP A 100 -6.73 4.64 12.46
N LYS A 101 -6.39 3.98 11.34
CA LYS A 101 -7.14 4.02 10.07
C LYS A 101 -7.96 2.75 9.79
N SER A 102 -8.06 1.82 10.73
CA SER A 102 -8.85 0.57 10.59
C SER A 102 -10.27 0.70 11.12
#